data_AF-A0A3P8K389-F1
#
_entry.id   AF-A0A3P8K389-F1
#
_cell.length_a   1.000
_cell.length_b   1.000
_cell.length_c   1.000
_cell.angle_alpha   90.00
_cell.angle_beta   90.00
_cell.angle_gamma   90.00
#
_symmetry.space_group_name_H-M   'P 1'
#
loop_
_entity.id
_entity.type
_entity.pdbx_description
1 polymer ?
#
loop_
_entity_poly.entity_id
_entity_poly.type
_entity_poly.pdbx_seq_one_letter_code
_entity_poly.pdbx_strand_id
1 'polypeptide(L)'
;MAISSPLLEDIDLSGARGVLVNITAGFDLRLDEFETVGNTIRAFASDNATVVIGTSLDPDMNDELRVTVVATGIGMDKRPEITW
;
A
#
# COMPACT_ATOMS: atom_id res chain seq x y z
N MET A 1 10.95 -4.38 -12.51
CA MET A 1 9.73 -4.93 -11.88
C MET A 1 10.08 -5.27 -10.45
N ALA A 2 9.48 -4.60 -9.46
CA ALA A 2 9.68 -4.94 -8.05
C ALA A 2 8.59 -4.29 -7.18
N ILE A 3 7.35 -4.81 -7.25
CA ILE A 3 6.38 -4.69 -6.15
C ILE A 3 5.83 -6.09 -5.82
N SER A 4 6.64 -7.13 -6.01
CA SER A 4 6.42 -8.43 -5.39
C SER A 4 6.95 -8.34 -3.96
N SER A 5 6.16 -7.72 -3.08
CA SER A 5 6.38 -7.87 -1.65
C SER A 5 5.80 -9.24 -1.28
N PRO A 6 6.58 -10.18 -0.74
CA PRO A 6 6.09 -11.48 -0.28
C PRO A 6 4.98 -11.36 0.78
N LEU A 7 4.79 -10.18 1.37
CA LEU A 7 3.71 -9.88 2.31
C LEU A 7 2.39 -9.50 1.64
N LEU A 8 2.39 -9.16 0.34
CA LEU A 8 1.20 -8.76 -0.43
C LEU A 8 0.66 -9.89 -1.31
N GLU A 9 1.47 -10.89 -1.64
CA GLU A 9 1.06 -12.00 -2.54
C GLU A 9 0.04 -12.93 -1.87
N ASP A 10 0.05 -13.05 -0.54
CA ASP A 10 -0.84 -13.94 0.24
C ASP A 10 -1.91 -13.20 1.08
N ILE A 11 -1.95 -11.86 1.04
CA ILE A 11 -2.90 -11.06 1.82
C ILE A 11 -3.94 -10.43 0.90
N ASP A 12 -5.19 -10.88 1.06
CA ASP A 12 -6.33 -10.25 0.41
C ASP A 12 -6.61 -8.86 1.00
N LEU A 13 -6.17 -7.82 0.28
CA LEU A 13 -6.39 -6.42 0.62
C LEU A 13 -7.73 -5.87 0.11
N SER A 14 -8.53 -6.68 -0.61
CA SER A 14 -9.82 -6.22 -1.16
C SER A 14 -10.82 -5.80 -0.08
N GLY A 15 -10.67 -6.33 1.14
CA GLY A 15 -11.46 -5.95 2.31
C GLY A 15 -10.91 -4.75 3.11
N ALA A 16 -9.75 -4.21 2.75
CA ALA A 16 -9.17 -3.07 3.46
C ALA A 16 -10.00 -1.80 3.19
N ARG A 17 -10.39 -1.10 4.26
CA ARG A 17 -11.10 0.19 4.18
C ARG A 17 -10.16 1.38 4.22
N GLY A 18 -8.95 1.17 4.70
CA GLY A 18 -7.90 2.19 4.74
C GLY A 18 -6.54 1.59 4.46
N VAL A 19 -5.74 2.26 3.65
CA VAL A 19 -4.35 1.89 3.34
C VAL A 19 -3.45 3.08 3.57
N LEU A 20 -2.43 2.91 4.41
CA LEU A 20 -1.36 3.87 4.60
C LEU A 20 -0.10 3.35 3.91
N VAL A 21 0.49 4.20 3.06
CA VAL A 21 1.72 3.90 2.34
C VAL A 21 2.77 4.92 2.75
N ASN A 22 3.95 4.44 3.16
CA ASN A 22 5.12 5.28 3.32
C ASN A 22 6.18 4.87 2.29
N ILE A 23 6.62 5.83 1.49
CA ILE A 23 7.73 5.69 0.55
C ILE A 23 8.94 6.35 1.19
N THR A 24 10.00 5.59 1.46
CA THR A 24 11.29 6.13 1.89
C THR A 24 12.30 6.00 0.76
N ALA A 25 12.94 7.10 0.39
CA ALA A 25 13.94 7.16 -0.68
C ALA A 25 14.93 8.31 -0.44
N GLY A 26 16.00 8.32 -1.23
CA GLY A 26 16.94 9.44 -1.30
C GLY A 26 16.35 10.66 -2.02
N PHE A 27 17.19 11.68 -2.22
CA PHE A 27 16.82 12.87 -2.99
C PHE A 27 16.68 12.62 -4.49
N ASP A 28 17.03 11.43 -4.93
CA ASP A 28 16.93 10.92 -6.28
C ASP A 28 15.56 10.33 -6.63
N LEU A 29 14.61 10.28 -5.68
CA LEU A 29 13.23 9.83 -5.92
C LEU A 29 12.60 10.59 -7.09
N ARG A 30 12.18 9.84 -8.10
CA ARG A 30 11.55 10.39 -9.30
C ARG A 30 10.03 10.33 -9.23
N LEU A 31 9.38 11.20 -9.98
CA LEU A 31 7.93 11.28 -10.03
C LEU A 31 7.30 10.01 -10.62
N ASP A 32 7.92 9.42 -11.64
CA ASP A 32 7.46 8.18 -12.27
C ASP A 32 7.55 6.97 -11.32
N GLU A 33 8.56 6.91 -10.47
CA GLU A 33 8.67 5.91 -9.40
C GLU A 33 7.56 6.07 -8.37
N PHE A 34 7.30 7.31 -7.93
CA PHE A 34 6.19 7.63 -7.02
C PHE A 34 4.83 7.25 -7.62
N GLU A 35 4.59 7.60 -8.89
CA GLU A 35 3.36 7.25 -9.61
C GLU A 35 3.20 5.74 -9.75
N THR A 36 4.29 5.02 -10.04
CA THR A 36 4.28 3.55 -10.15
C THR A 36 3.81 2.91 -8.84
N VAL A 37 4.38 3.33 -7.70
CA VAL A 37 3.96 2.83 -6.37
C VAL A 37 2.49 3.17 -6.12
N GLY A 38 2.08 4.42 -6.35
CA GLY A 38 0.70 4.86 -6.14
C GLY A 38 -0.33 4.07 -6.97
N ASN A 39 -0.01 3.82 -8.25
CA ASN A 39 -0.88 3.05 -9.14
C ASN A 39 -0.97 1.58 -8.71
N THR A 40 0.14 0.98 -8.27
CA THR A 40 0.12 -0.40 -7.78
C THR A 40 -0.70 -0.55 -6.52
N ILE A 41 -0.58 0.35 -5.54
CA ILE A 41 -1.39 0.28 -4.32
C ILE A 41 -2.88 0.43 -4.63
N ARG A 42 -3.25 1.33 -5.55
CA ARG A 42 -4.65 1.49 -6.00
C ARG A 42 -5.21 0.24 -6.66
N ALA A 43 -4.39 -0.51 -7.40
CA ALA A 43 -4.83 -1.76 -8.05
C ALA A 43 -5.14 -2.89 -7.05
N PHE A 44 -4.54 -2.86 -5.84
CA PHE A 44 -4.77 -3.84 -4.79
C PHE A 44 -5.81 -3.41 -3.74
N ALA A 45 -6.04 -2.10 -3.59
CA ALA A 45 -7.00 -1.58 -2.63
C ALA A 45 -8.44 -1.71 -3.15
N SER A 46 -9.39 -1.84 -2.23
CA SER A 46 -10.83 -1.72 -2.55
C SER A 46 -11.14 -0.36 -3.18
N ASP A 47 -12.10 -0.29 -4.12
CA ASP A 47 -12.59 0.98 -4.69
C ASP A 47 -13.09 1.96 -3.63
N ASN A 48 -13.53 1.44 -2.48
CA ASN A 48 -14.02 2.23 -1.35
C ASN A 48 -12.95 2.46 -0.26
N ALA A 49 -11.70 2.04 -0.49
CA ALA A 49 -10.63 2.23 0.47
C ALA A 49 -10.13 3.68 0.47
N THR A 50 -9.91 4.24 1.66
CA THR A 50 -9.17 5.49 1.79
C THR A 50 -7.67 5.19 1.71
N VAL A 51 -7.00 5.73 0.70
CA VAL A 51 -5.55 5.55 0.53
C VAL A 51 -4.82 6.85 0.88
N VAL A 52 -3.87 6.77 1.82
CA VAL A 52 -2.99 7.86 2.20
C VAL A 52 -1.56 7.49 1.84
N ILE A 53 -0.89 8.33 1.07
CA ILE A 53 0.49 8.11 0.63
C ILE A 53 1.36 9.23 1.21
N GLY A 54 2.37 8.85 1.97
CA GLY A 54 3.40 9.74 2.50
C GLY A 54 4.78 9.41 1.95
N THR A 55 5.67 10.39 1.99
CA THR A 55 7.07 10.23 1.58
C THR A 55 7.99 10.67 2.72
N SER A 56 9.03 9.89 2.97
CA SER A 56 10.12 10.19 3.88
C SER A 56 11.42 10.26 3.09
N LEU A 57 12.26 11.25 3.37
CA LEU A 57 13.56 11.39 2.72
C LEU A 57 14.66 10.86 3.65
N ASP A 58 15.45 9.94 3.13
CA ASP A 58 16.64 9.39 3.79
C ASP A 58 17.87 9.67 2.90
N PRO A 59 18.70 10.67 3.24
CA PRO A 59 19.87 11.04 2.43
C PRO A 59 20.92 9.94 2.26
N ASP A 60 20.92 8.93 3.14
CA ASP A 60 21.86 7.82 3.06
C ASP A 60 21.40 6.74 2.07
N MET A 61 20.12 6.76 1.66
CA MET A 61 19.60 5.94 0.58
C MET A 61 19.99 6.54 -0.78
N ASN A 62 20.64 5.74 -1.61
CA ASN A 62 21.02 6.11 -2.98
C ASN A 62 20.57 5.00 -3.92
N ASP A 63 19.86 5.35 -5.00
CA ASP A 63 19.28 4.43 -5.98
C ASP A 63 18.41 3.32 -5.35
N GLU A 64 17.91 3.54 -4.14
CA GLU A 64 17.08 2.60 -3.38
C GLU A 64 15.74 3.23 -3.01
N LEU A 65 14.69 2.41 -3.08
CA LEU A 65 13.33 2.80 -2.72
C LEU A 65 12.73 1.75 -1.78
N ARG A 66 12.25 2.20 -0.61
CA ARG A 66 11.59 1.36 0.39
C ARG A 66 10.13 1.74 0.50
N VAL A 67 9.25 0.79 0.22
CA VAL A 67 7.79 0.97 0.41
C VAL A 67 7.35 0.20 1.65
N THR A 68 6.67 0.88 2.56
CA THR A 68 5.96 0.27 3.68
C THR A 68 4.47 0.47 3.49
N VAL A 69 3.71 -0.62 3.58
CA VAL A 69 2.26 -0.61 3.42
C VAL A 69 1.62 -1.10 4.71
N VAL A 70 0.63 -0.36 5.20
CA VAL A 70 -0.20 -0.73 6.35
C VAL A 70 -1.65 -0.73 5.90
N ALA A 71 -2.27 -1.89 5.91
CA ALA A 71 -3.68 -2.05 5.57
C ALA A 71 -4.53 -2.17 6.84
N THR A 72 -5.70 -1.54 6.82
CA THR A 72 -6.61 -1.43 7.97
C THR A 72 -8.05 -1.73 7.56
N GLY A 73 -8.85 -2.18 8.52
CA GLY A 73 -10.26 -2.53 8.27
C GLY A 73 -10.46 -3.87 7.56
N ILE A 74 -9.43 -4.70 7.44
CA ILE A 74 -9.50 -6.04 6.85
C ILE A 74 -10.45 -6.92 7.69
N GLY A 75 -11.35 -7.65 7.01
CA GLY A 75 -12.17 -8.70 7.64
C GLY A 75 -13.40 -8.22 8.42
N MET A 76 -13.78 -6.93 8.34
CA MET A 76 -14.91 -6.38 9.10
C MET A 76 -16.30 -6.63 8.48
N ASP A 77 -16.42 -7.27 7.31
CA ASP A 77 -17.71 -7.46 6.62
C ASP A 77 -18.46 -8.76 6.94
N LYS A 78 -18.00 -9.56 7.90
CA LYS A 78 -18.83 -10.68 8.40
C LYS A 78 -19.85 -10.18 9.43
N ARG A 79 -20.93 -9.54 8.97
CA ARG A 79 -22.17 -9.53 9.78
C ARG A 79 -22.59 -11.00 9.96
N PRO A 80 -22.77 -11.50 11.19
CA PRO A 80 -23.26 -12.86 11.36
C PRO A 80 -24.64 -12.95 10.71
N GLU A 81 -24.76 -13.86 9.75
CA GLU A 81 -26.03 -14.19 9.11
C GLU A 81 -26.91 -14.83 10.19
N ILE A 82 -27.87 -14.07 10.69
CA ILE A 82 -28.88 -14.57 11.63
C ILE A 82 -29.86 -15.45 10.84
N THR A 83 -29.54 -16.74 10.75
CA THR A 83 -30.51 -17.78 10.36
C THR A 83 -31.49 -18.00 11.51
N TRP A 84 -32.78 -17.77 11.24
CA TRP A 84 -33.90 -18.08 12.13
C TRP A 84 -34.40 -19.51 11.92
#